data_AF-A0A2K3KUN1-F1
#
_entry.id   AF-A0A2K3KUN1-F1
#
_cell.length_a   1.000
_cell.length_b   1.000
_cell.length_c   1.000
_cell.angle_alpha   90.00
_cell.angle_beta   90.00
_cell.angle_gamma   90.00
#
_symmetry.space_group_name_H-M   'P 1'
#
loop_
_entity.id
_entity.type
_entity.pdbx_description
1 polymer ?
#
loop_
_entity_poly.entity_id
_entity_poly.type
_entity_poly.pdbx_seq_one_letter_code
_entity_poly.pdbx_strand_id
1 'polypeptide(L)' 'MATEGIGGSGTTSEVENDLEMKLLRDRFRLSAISIAESEVNKSGMEVSKVVVACVADLAFKYT' A
#
# COMPACT_ATOMS: atom_id res chain seq x y z
N MET A 1 41.56 2.25 29.45
CA MET A 1 40.95 1.07 28.80
C MET A 1 39.47 1.12 29.10
N ALA A 2 38.62 0.79 28.12
CA ALA A 2 37.16 1.01 28.03
C ALA A 2 36.77 2.36 27.39
N THR A 3 36.58 2.30 26.07
CA THR A 3 35.79 3.27 25.29
C THR A 3 34.32 2.90 25.42
N GLU A 4 33.50 3.80 25.96
CA GLU A 4 32.06 3.75 25.83
C GLU A 4 31.65 4.34 24.47
N GLY A 5 30.64 3.73 23.84
CA GLY A 5 29.92 4.32 22.72
C GLY A 5 29.95 3.49 21.43
N ILE A 6 28.80 2.90 21.10
CA ILE A 6 27.94 3.37 20.01
C ILE A 6 26.59 2.65 20.15
N GLY A 7 25.60 3.42 20.60
CA GLY A 7 24.20 3.12 20.39
C GLY A 7 23.82 3.51 18.97
N GLY A 8 23.02 2.66 18.31
CA GLY A 8 22.55 2.89 16.95
C GLY A 8 21.85 1.66 16.38
N SER A 9 20.75 1.23 17.00
CA SER A 9 19.91 0.11 16.52
C SER A 9 18.46 0.57 16.30
N GLY A 10 18.28 1.75 15.70
CA GLY A 10 16.95 2.36 15.48
C GLY A 10 16.58 2.64 14.03
N THR A 11 17.47 2.45 13.05
CA THR A 11 17.25 2.88 11.66
C THR A 11 16.80 1.78 10.71
N THR A 12 17.09 0.51 10.99
CA THR A 12 16.75 -0.59 10.07
C THR A 12 15.27 -0.94 10.12
N SER A 13 14.70 -1.00 11.33
CA SER A 13 13.31 -1.42 11.55
C SER A 13 12.28 -0.44 10.99
N GLU A 14 12.53 0.86 11.02
CA GLU A 14 11.60 1.88 10.48
C GLU A 14 11.56 1.84 8.94
N VAL A 15 12.72 1.65 8.31
CA VAL A 15 12.83 1.53 6.85
C VAL A 15 12.20 0.22 6.36
N GLU A 16 12.40 -0.88 7.09
CA GLU A 16 11.76 -2.16 6.81
C GLU A 16 10.23 -2.07 6.89
N ASN A 17 9.70 -1.42 7.93
CA ASN A 17 8.25 -1.17 8.06
C ASN A 17 7.70 -0.30 6.92
N ASP A 18 8.44 0.73 6.49
CA ASP A 18 8.04 1.58 5.37
C ASP A 18 8.00 0.82 4.04
N LEU A 19 8.93 -0.11 3.81
CA LEU A 19 8.94 -0.97 2.64
C LEU A 19 7.80 -1.99 2.67
N GLU A 20 7.52 -2.58 3.83
CA GLU A 20 6.37 -3.48 4.02
C GLU A 20 5.04 -2.76 3.79
N MET A 21 4.87 -1.54 4.31
CA MET A 21 3.68 -0.72 4.08
C MET A 21 3.50 -0.36 2.60
N LYS A 22 4.59 -0.03 1.89
CA LYS A 22 4.53 0.23 0.44
C LYS A 22 4.12 -1.02 -0.33
N LEU A 23 4.72 -2.17 -0.03
CA LEU A 23 4.38 -3.44 -0.66
C LEU A 23 2.91 -3.82 -0.40
N LEU A 24 2.44 -3.62 0.82
CA LEU A 24 1.06 -3.86 1.20
C LEU A 24 0.10 -2.94 0.44
N ARG A 25 0.44 -1.65 0.32
CA ARG A 25 -0.33 -0.69 -0.47
C ARG A 25 -0.41 -1.09 -1.93
N ASP A 26 0.70 -1.49 -2.54
CA ASP A 26 0.73 -1.90 -3.95
C ASP A 26 -0.13 -3.15 -4.20
N ARG A 27 -0.02 -4.15 -3.32
CA ARG A 27 -0.85 -5.37 -3.37
C ARG A 27 -2.33 -5.06 -3.16
N PHE A 28 -2.65 -4.23 -2.17
CA PHE A 28 -4.01 -3.79 -1.91
C PHE A 28 -4.60 -3.07 -3.12
N ARG A 29 -3.82 -2.16 -3.71
CA ARG A 29 -4.24 -1.39 -4.88
C ARG A 29 -4.54 -2.28 -6.08
N LEU A 30 -3.70 -3.28 -6.37
CA LEU A 30 -3.96 -4.27 -7.43
C LEU A 30 -5.23 -5.08 -7.17
N SER A 31 -5.45 -5.53 -5.92
CA SER A 31 -6.66 -6.25 -5.53
C SER A 31 -7.91 -5.38 -5.68
N ALA A 32 -7.87 -4.13 -5.21
CA ALA A 32 -8.98 -3.20 -5.30
C ALA A 32 -9.33 -2.86 -6.76
N ILE A 33 -8.32 -2.68 -7.62
CA ILE A 33 -8.51 -2.50 -9.06
C ILE A 33 -9.21 -3.72 -9.67
N SER A 34 -8.71 -4.93 -9.40
CA SER A 34 -9.29 -6.17 -9.93
C SER A 34 -10.75 -6.37 -9.51
N ILE A 35 -11.08 -6.07 -8.25
CA ILE A 35 -12.45 -6.11 -7.75
C ILE A 35 -13.32 -5.11 -8.49
N ALA A 36 -12.89 -3.85 -8.59
CA ALA A 36 -13.64 -2.81 -9.27
C ALA A 36 -13.88 -3.14 -10.76
N GLU A 37 -12.87 -3.62 -11.47
CA GLU A 37 -13.01 -4.06 -12.87
C GLU A 37 -13.98 -5.23 -13.02
N SER A 38 -13.95 -6.19 -12.08
CA SER A 38 -14.90 -7.32 -12.07
C SER A 38 -16.34 -6.86 -11.90
N GLU A 39 -16.60 -5.94 -10.96
CA GLU A 39 -17.95 -5.41 -10.71
C GLU A 39 -18.45 -4.57 -11.89
N VAL A 40 -17.57 -3.79 -12.50
CA VAL A 40 -17.89 -2.99 -13.69
C VAL A 40 -18.26 -3.89 -14.87
N ASN A 41 -17.48 -4.95 -15.11
CA ASN A 41 -17.79 -5.96 -16.13
C ASN A 41 -19.15 -6.65 -15.88
N LYS A 42 -19.49 -6.97 -14.62
CA LYS A 42 -20.79 -7.56 -14.28
C LYS A 42 -21.96 -6.61 -14.51
N SER A 43 -21.75 -5.31 -14.27
CA SER A 43 -22.77 -4.28 -14.43
C SER A 43 -22.98 -3.80 -15.87
N GLY A 44 -22.08 -4.16 -16.79
CA GLY A 44 -22.08 -3.65 -18.17
C GLY A 44 -21.78 -2.14 -18.26
N MET A 45 -21.19 -1.57 -17.21
CA MET A 45 -20.78 -0.17 -17.15
C MET A 45 -19.32 -0.03 -17.60
N GLU A 46 -18.88 1.19 -17.87
CA GLU A 46 -17.47 1.52 -18.04
C GLU A 46 -17.04 2.44 -16.89
N VAL A 47 -15.84 2.21 -16.36
CA VAL A 47 -15.28 3.03 -15.29
C VAL A 47 -13.96 3.65 -15.73
N SER A 48 -13.76 4.92 -15.37
CA SER A 48 -12.48 5.57 -15.58
C SER A 48 -11.40 4.95 -14.68
N LYS A 49 -10.23 4.63 -15.26
CA LYS A 49 -9.07 4.12 -14.52
C LYS A 49 -8.63 5.06 -13.38
N VAL A 50 -8.84 6.37 -13.54
CA VAL A 50 -8.54 7.36 -12.49
C VAL A 50 -9.46 7.15 -11.28
N VAL A 51 -10.74 6.88 -11.51
CA VAL A 51 -11.71 6.63 -10.43
C VAL A 51 -11.35 5.35 -9.69
N VAL A 52 -11.00 4.28 -10.41
CA VAL A 52 -10.57 3.02 -9.79
C VAL A 52 -9.32 3.20 -8.94
N ALA A 53 -8.33 3.96 -9.44
CA ALA A 53 -7.13 4.28 -8.67
C ALA A 53 -7.46 5.07 -7.40
N CYS A 54 -8.31 6.10 -7.49
CA CYS A 54 -8.74 6.87 -6.32
C CYS A 54 -9.49 6.00 -5.28
N VAL A 55 -10.36 5.09 -5.73
CA VAL A 55 -11.07 4.16 -4.84
C VAL A 55 -10.10 3.23 -4.12
N ALA A 56 -9.10 2.71 -4.83
CA ALA A 56 -8.06 1.87 -4.24
C ALA A 56 -7.25 2.62 -3.18
N ASP A 57 -6.88 3.88 -3.44
CA ASP A 57 -6.14 4.72 -2.49
C ASP A 57 -6.99 5.06 -1.26
N LEU A 58 -8.28 5.37 -1.46
CA LEU A 58 -9.23 5.61 -0.37
C LEU A 58 -9.44 4.35 0.49
N ALA A 59 -9.63 3.20 -0.13
CA ALA A 59 -9.89 1.96 0.60
C ALA A 59 -8.67 1.55 1.46
N PHE A 60 -7.44 1.78 1.00
CA PHE A 60 -6.24 1.56 1.81
C PHE A 60 -6.16 2.51 3.02
N LYS A 61 -6.65 3.75 2.89
CA LYS A 61 -6.64 4.75 3.97
C LYS A 61 -7.59 4.41 5.13
N TYR A 62 -8.67 3.68 4.86
CA TYR A 62 -9.69 3.32 5.84
C TYR A 62 -9.56 1.88 6.36
N THR A 63 -8.46 1.20 6.04
CA THR A 63 -8.10 -0.12 6.59
C THR A 63 -7.23 0.07 7.84
#